data_AF-A0A960X3D6-F1
#
_entry.id   AF-A0A960X3D6-F1
#
_cell.length_a   1.000
_cell.length_b   1.000
_cell.length_c   1.000
_cell.angle_alpha   90.00
_cell.angle_beta   90.00
_cell.angle_gamma   90.00
#
_symmetry.space_group_name_H-M   'P 1'
#
loop_
_entity.id
_entity.type
_entity.pdbx_description
1 polymer ?
#
loop_
_entity_poly.entity_id
_entity_poly.type
_entity_poly.pdbx_seq_one_letter_code
_entity_poly.pdbx_strand_id
1 'polypeptide(L)'
;MFKGSENQRWPQANLYSWYYNTQATFQFGGSAWERWNAVFREEVLTHQQEDGHWSHGTTSGANEDADIFCTCLCTLMLEVYYRYAVEG
;
A
#
# COMPACT_ATOMS: atom_id res chain seq x y z
N MET A 1 -6.06 -12.24 -7.92
CA MET A 1 -5.27 -11.05 -7.55
C MET A 1 -5.85 -10.32 -6.33
N PHE A 2 -7.17 -10.11 -6.23
CA PHE A 2 -7.78 -9.47 -5.05
C PHE A 2 -7.86 -10.36 -3.80
N LYS A 3 -8.31 -11.60 -3.99
CA LYS A 3 -8.62 -12.52 -2.89
C LYS A 3 -7.33 -12.95 -2.17
N GLY A 4 -7.21 -12.59 -0.88
CA GLY A 4 -6.11 -13.01 0.00
C GLY A 4 -5.09 -11.92 0.36
N SER A 5 -4.94 -10.87 -0.46
CA SER A 5 -4.04 -9.75 -0.14
C SER A 5 -4.52 -8.93 1.06
N GLU A 6 -5.85 -8.82 1.22
CA GLU A 6 -6.54 -8.18 2.34
C GLU A 6 -6.32 -8.86 3.69
N ASN A 7 -5.73 -10.07 3.71
CA ASN A 7 -5.38 -10.82 4.92
C ASN A 7 -3.88 -10.72 5.24
N GLN A 8 -3.07 -10.19 4.31
CA GLN A 8 -1.68 -9.90 4.60
C GLN A 8 -1.63 -8.63 5.44
N ARG A 9 -0.75 -8.59 6.43
CA ARG A 9 -0.47 -7.42 7.25
C ARG A 9 1.02 -7.17 7.21
N TRP A 10 1.46 -6.02 7.64
CA TRP A 10 2.88 -5.74 7.80
C TRP A 10 3.53 -6.73 8.79
N PRO A 11 4.79 -7.15 8.57
CA PRO A 11 5.65 -6.97 7.37
C PRO A 11 5.44 -8.04 6.28
N GLN A 12 4.42 -8.91 6.35
CA GLN A 12 4.21 -9.96 5.34
C GLN A 12 3.49 -9.48 4.07
N ALA A 13 3.02 -8.23 4.06
CA ALA A 13 2.38 -7.61 2.91
C ALA A 13 3.30 -7.60 1.69
N ASN A 14 2.85 -8.08 0.54
CA ASN A 14 3.58 -7.88 -0.69
C ASN A 14 3.23 -6.49 -1.26
N LEU A 15 4.06 -5.49 -0.98
CA LEU A 15 3.78 -4.09 -1.36
C LEU A 15 3.60 -3.90 -2.88
N TYR A 16 4.29 -4.70 -3.70
CA TYR A 16 4.10 -4.65 -5.15
C TYR A 16 2.69 -5.09 -5.55
N SER A 17 2.19 -6.16 -4.94
CA SER A 17 0.80 -6.61 -5.14
C SER A 17 -0.21 -5.61 -4.59
N TRP A 18 0.09 -5.00 -3.45
CA TRP A 18 -0.76 -3.97 -2.83
C TRP A 18 -0.87 -2.72 -3.68
N TYR A 19 0.22 -2.28 -4.32
CA TYR A 19 0.21 -1.15 -5.23
C TYR A 19 -0.78 -1.35 -6.39
N TYR A 20 -0.76 -2.51 -7.04
CA TYR A 20 -1.72 -2.80 -8.12
C TYR A 20 -3.14 -3.05 -7.62
N ASN A 21 -3.30 -3.67 -6.44
CA ASN A 21 -4.63 -3.81 -5.85
C ASN A 21 -5.24 -2.46 -5.50
N THR A 22 -4.43 -1.50 -5.01
CA THR A 22 -4.86 -0.14 -4.73
C THR A 22 -5.36 0.53 -6.00
N GLN A 23 -4.60 0.51 -7.09
CA GLN A 23 -5.05 1.08 -8.36
C GLN A 23 -6.31 0.40 -8.88
N ALA A 24 -6.33 -0.94 -8.93
CA ALA A 24 -7.44 -1.67 -9.51
C ALA A 24 -8.74 -1.51 -8.70
N THR A 25 -8.66 -1.52 -7.36
CA THR A 25 -9.83 -1.31 -6.51
C THR A 25 -10.28 0.14 -6.50
N PHE A 26 -9.35 1.11 -6.51
CA PHE A 26 -9.68 2.53 -6.63
C PHE A 26 -10.47 2.80 -7.92
N GLN A 27 -9.97 2.30 -9.05
CA GLN A 27 -10.62 2.47 -10.36
C GLN A 27 -11.96 1.71 -10.45
N PHE A 28 -12.07 0.56 -9.80
CA PHE A 28 -13.34 -0.18 -9.74
C PHE A 28 -14.38 0.50 -8.82
N GLY A 29 -13.92 1.14 -7.74
CA GLY A 29 -14.76 1.83 -6.78
C GLY A 29 -15.65 0.93 -5.92
N GLY A 30 -16.70 1.53 -5.35
CA GLY A 30 -17.73 0.88 -4.55
C GLY A 30 -17.18 0.06 -3.38
N SER A 31 -17.87 -1.02 -3.04
CA SER A 31 -17.53 -1.83 -1.85
C SER A 31 -16.14 -2.50 -1.91
N ALA A 32 -15.59 -2.71 -3.12
CA ALA A 32 -14.24 -3.26 -3.26
C ALA A 32 -13.19 -2.22 -2.84
N TRP A 33 -13.36 -0.96 -3.26
CA TRP A 33 -12.55 0.14 -2.80
C TRP A 33 -12.71 0.36 -1.30
N GLU A 34 -13.94 0.45 -0.79
CA GLU A 34 -14.19 0.70 0.64
C GLU A 34 -13.48 -0.31 1.55
N ARG A 35 -13.58 -1.61 1.23
CA ARG A 35 -12.91 -2.67 2.00
C ARG A 35 -11.39 -2.59 1.90
N TRP A 36 -10.86 -2.45 0.70
CA TRP A 36 -9.41 -2.39 0.51
C TRP A 36 -8.80 -1.13 1.15
N ASN A 37 -9.49 0.00 0.99
CA ASN A 37 -9.06 1.29 1.50
C ASN A 37 -8.93 1.31 3.02
N ALA A 38 -9.85 0.65 3.73
CA ALA A 38 -9.75 0.49 5.17
C ALA A 38 -8.45 -0.24 5.56
N VAL A 39 -8.10 -1.31 4.84
CA VAL A 39 -6.93 -2.14 5.14
C VAL A 39 -5.62 -1.44 4.81
N PHE A 40 -5.40 -1.05 3.54
CA PHE A 40 -4.07 -0.58 3.15
C PHE A 40 -3.75 0.78 3.79
N ARG A 41 -4.75 1.67 3.93
CA ARG A 41 -4.53 2.99 4.51
C ARG A 41 -4.08 2.88 5.96
N GLU A 42 -4.76 2.07 6.76
CA GLU A 42 -4.42 1.85 8.16
C GLU A 42 -2.99 1.29 8.28
N GLU A 43 -2.68 0.25 7.52
CA GLU A 43 -1.38 -0.40 7.57
C GLU A 43 -0.24 0.53 7.12
N VAL A 44 -0.42 1.26 6.02
CA VAL A 44 0.60 2.19 5.52
C VAL A 44 0.83 3.33 6.49
N LEU A 45 -0.23 3.96 7.02
CA LEU A 45 -0.06 5.08 7.96
C LEU A 45 0.54 4.64 9.29
N THR A 46 0.20 3.44 9.77
CA THR A 46 0.71 2.92 11.06
C THR A 46 2.21 2.59 11.00
N HIS A 47 2.74 2.23 9.83
CA HIS A 47 4.13 1.79 9.67
C HIS A 47 5.05 2.85 9.07
N GLN A 48 4.57 4.08 8.85
CA GLN A 48 5.42 5.19 8.43
C GLN A 48 6.37 5.58 9.56
N GLN A 49 7.66 5.71 9.25
CA GLN A 49 8.66 6.17 10.20
C GLN A 49 8.61 7.70 10.36
N GLU A 50 9.26 8.22 11.41
CA GLU A 50 9.22 9.65 11.77
C GLU A 50 9.78 10.58 10.68
N ASP A 51 10.78 10.12 9.93
CA ASP A 51 11.37 10.82 8.78
C ASP A 51 10.58 10.60 7.47
N GLY A 52 9.47 9.86 7.53
CA GLY A 52 8.53 9.67 6.43
C GLY A 52 8.77 8.44 5.55
N HIS A 53 9.82 7.65 5.77
CA HIS A 53 10.08 6.44 4.98
C HIS A 53 9.30 5.23 5.50
N TRP A 54 9.35 4.13 4.74
CA TRP A 54 8.82 2.82 5.12
C TRP A 54 9.89 1.75 4.98
N SER A 55 10.04 0.90 6.00
CA SER A 55 11.01 -0.20 6.00
C SER A 55 10.36 -1.55 6.25
N HIS A 56 10.43 -2.45 5.27
CA HIS A 56 9.66 -3.69 5.25
C HIS A 56 10.28 -4.81 6.10
N GLY A 57 10.43 -4.55 7.40
CA GLY A 57 10.81 -5.52 8.42
C GLY A 57 12.19 -6.16 8.27
N THR A 58 12.64 -6.81 9.34
CA THR A 58 13.97 -7.43 9.46
C THR A 58 14.06 -8.82 8.80
N THR A 59 13.42 -9.04 7.66
CA THR A 59 13.69 -10.24 6.86
C THR A 59 15.02 -10.06 6.13
N SER A 60 15.88 -11.07 6.20
CA SER A 60 17.18 -11.15 5.54
C SER A 60 17.11 -10.62 4.10
N GLY A 61 17.56 -9.38 3.88
CA GLY A 61 17.36 -8.63 2.63
C GLY A 61 16.98 -7.15 2.80
N ALA A 62 16.63 -6.70 4.02
CA ALA A 62 16.46 -5.29 4.33
C ALA A 62 17.78 -4.53 4.15
N ASN A 63 17.87 -3.76 3.06
CA ASN A 63 18.94 -2.84 2.75
C ASN A 63 18.32 -1.51 2.25
N GLU A 64 19.15 -0.49 2.04
CA GLU A 64 18.70 0.84 1.61
C GLU A 64 17.82 0.79 0.34
N ASP A 65 18.14 -0.09 -0.61
CA ASP A 65 17.34 -0.29 -1.82
C ASP A 65 15.92 -0.79 -1.52
N ALA A 66 15.78 -1.67 -0.53
CA ALA A 66 14.48 -2.17 -0.08
C ALA A 66 13.64 -1.05 0.55
N ASP A 67 14.24 -0.20 1.39
CA ASP A 67 13.54 0.92 2.03
C ASP A 67 13.11 1.97 0.99
N ILE A 68 13.95 2.26 -0.01
CA ILE A 68 13.59 3.13 -1.14
C ILE A 68 12.41 2.52 -1.90
N PHE A 69 12.47 1.23 -2.24
CA PHE A 69 11.40 0.55 -2.96
C PHE A 69 10.07 0.57 -2.19
N CYS A 70 10.12 0.31 -0.87
CA CYS A 70 8.94 0.32 -0.02
C CYS A 70 8.36 1.72 0.10
N THR A 71 9.21 2.72 0.31
CA THR A 71 8.81 4.13 0.37
C THR A 71 8.14 4.57 -0.94
N CYS A 72 8.72 4.20 -2.09
CA CYS A 72 8.11 4.48 -3.40
C CYS A 72 6.71 3.86 -3.52
N LEU A 73 6.53 2.59 -3.19
CA LEU A 73 5.24 1.91 -3.33
C LEU A 73 4.18 2.45 -2.36
N CYS A 74 4.55 2.67 -1.09
CA CYS A 74 3.65 3.28 -0.10
C CYS A 74 3.22 4.69 -0.53
N THR A 75 4.16 5.51 -1.03
CA THR A 75 3.86 6.85 -1.56
C THR A 75 2.89 6.77 -2.74
N LEU A 76 3.19 5.94 -3.74
CA LEU A 76 2.32 5.78 -4.92
C LEU A 76 0.90 5.30 -4.57
N MET A 77 0.78 4.43 -3.56
CA MET A 77 -0.52 3.99 -3.05
C MET A 77 -1.29 5.12 -2.37
N LEU A 78 -0.64 5.99 -1.59
CA LEU A 78 -1.28 7.15 -0.98
C LEU A 78 -1.62 8.24 -2.01
N GLU A 79 -0.89 8.31 -3.12
CA GLU A 79 -1.16 9.29 -4.18
C GLU A 79 -2.47 9.03 -4.94
N VAL A 80 -3.10 7.85 -4.81
CA VAL A 80 -4.38 7.56 -5.49
C VAL A 80 -5.49 8.56 -5.12
N TYR A 81 -5.47 9.11 -3.90
CA TYR A 81 -6.42 10.12 -3.45
C TYR A 81 -6.28 11.47 -4.17
N TYR A 82 -5.13 11.73 -4.80
CA TYR A 82 -4.79 13.02 -5.38
C TYR A 82 -4.60 12.94 -6.90
N ARG A 83 -4.11 11.81 -7.43
CA ARG A 83 -3.80 11.65 -8.87
C ARG A 83 -4.99 11.28 -9.72
N TYR A 84 -5.94 10.55 -9.16
CA TYR A 84 -7.11 10.08 -9.90
C TYR A 84 -8.33 10.82 -9.34
N ALA A 85 -8.80 11.80 -10.09
CA ALA A 85 -10.04 12.49 -9.76
C ALA A 85 -11.19 11.46 -9.75
N VAL A 86 -12.01 11.48 -8.69
CA VAL A 86 -13.30 10.80 -8.72
C VAL A 86 -14.16 11.62 -9.69
N GLU A 87 -14.29 11.18 -10.94
CA GLU A 87 -15.33 11.73 -11.81
C GLU A 87 -16.68 11.38 -11.18
N GLY A 88 -17.40 12.42 -10.73
CA GLY A 88 -18.69 12.32 -10.06
C GLY A 88 -19.86 12.14 -11.01
#